data_AF-A0A6J4VRB5-F1
#
_entry.id   AF-A0A6J4VRB5-F1
#
_cell.length_a   1.000
_cell.length_b   1.000
_cell.length_c   1.000
_cell.angle_alpha   90.00
_cell.angle_beta   90.00
_cell.angle_gamma   90.00
#
_symmetry.space_group_name_H-M   'P 1'
#
loop_
_entity.id
_entity.type
_entity.pdbx_description
1 polymer ?
#
loop_
_entity_poly.entity_id
_entity_poly.type
_entity_poly.pdbx_seq_one_letter_code
_entity_poly.pdbx_strand_id
1 'polypeptide(L)'
;MAALTDQPSAQADSATNARQSLPGLSVTCMRCGTIFPGDRPLTVCPKCGGLLDADIDVSQRLTPDAFAARVGTPEAFSGVWRFAPLLPAIPREHIVSRGEGNTPLYWDDRLAEYAGLTSGRFGIKHEGHNPTGSFKDRGMTVGVSHAKAIGAPALACASTGNTSASLASYAASAGLPALVIIPEGRISASKLSQTIAFGATVVQVDGDFDLALRLLRLLADTGAVYLANSVNPFRPEGQKTIVFEILEGLGWNVPDVIALPGGNLGNTAAFGKALSEAYQVGLITKLPRIVTVQAAGAAPFA
;
A
#
# COMPACT_ATOMS: atom_id res chain seq x y z
N MET A 1 -50.11 -34.19 -30.07
CA MET A 1 -48.73 -34.61 -29.71
C MET A 1 -47.83 -33.44 -30.04
N ALA A 2 -47.68 -32.47 -29.15
CA ALA A 2 -46.82 -32.45 -27.95
C ALA A 2 -45.64 -31.51 -28.25
N ALA A 3 -45.69 -30.36 -27.58
CA ALA A 3 -44.71 -29.29 -27.61
C ALA A 3 -43.35 -29.74 -27.06
N LEU A 4 -42.27 -29.18 -27.60
CA LEU A 4 -40.98 -29.06 -26.92
C LEU A 4 -40.37 -27.69 -27.25
N THR A 5 -40.83 -26.71 -26.48
CA THR A 5 -40.04 -25.55 -26.07
C THR A 5 -38.95 -26.02 -25.12
N ASP A 6 -37.69 -25.68 -25.38
CA ASP A 6 -36.70 -25.45 -24.32
C ASP A 6 -35.49 -24.71 -24.89
N GLN A 7 -35.51 -23.38 -24.76
CA GLN A 7 -34.29 -22.59 -24.73
C GLN A 7 -33.86 -22.49 -23.27
N PRO A 8 -32.62 -22.86 -22.89
CA PRO A 8 -32.16 -22.63 -21.55
C PRO A 8 -32.00 -21.12 -21.33
N SER A 9 -32.85 -20.59 -20.46
CA SER A 9 -32.75 -19.24 -19.92
C SER A 9 -31.39 -19.07 -19.25
N ALA A 10 -30.51 -18.24 -19.84
CA ALA A 10 -29.36 -17.70 -19.15
C ALA A 10 -29.87 -16.71 -18.10
N GLN A 11 -30.24 -17.22 -16.92
CA GLN A 11 -30.34 -16.41 -15.73
C GLN A 11 -28.93 -15.95 -15.40
N ALA A 12 -28.65 -14.69 -15.75
CA ALA A 12 -27.54 -13.97 -15.16
C ALA A 12 -27.85 -13.83 -13.66
N ASP A 13 -27.27 -14.72 -12.86
CA ASP A 13 -27.23 -14.55 -11.41
C ASP A 13 -26.49 -13.25 -11.12
N SER A 14 -27.26 -12.18 -10.91
CA SER A 14 -26.79 -10.93 -10.37
C SER A 14 -26.44 -11.17 -8.89
N ALA A 15 -25.27 -11.74 -8.64
CA ALA A 15 -24.64 -11.68 -7.34
C ALA A 15 -24.24 -10.23 -7.07
N THR A 16 -25.23 -9.39 -6.74
CA THR A 16 -24.99 -8.18 -5.97
C THR A 16 -24.47 -8.62 -4.61
N ASN A 17 -23.16 -8.82 -4.49
CA ASN A 17 -22.47 -8.94 -3.21
C ASN A 17 -22.90 -7.73 -2.37
N ALA A 18 -23.71 -7.98 -1.35
CA ALA A 18 -24.09 -6.96 -0.39
C ALA A 18 -22.79 -6.45 0.24
N ARG A 19 -22.40 -5.22 -0.09
CA ARG A 19 -21.15 -4.62 0.40
C ARG A 19 -21.22 -4.53 1.92
N GLN A 20 -20.21 -5.06 2.58
CA GLN A 20 -20.11 -5.04 4.03
C GLN A 20 -19.80 -3.63 4.49
N SER A 21 -20.64 -3.06 5.37
CA SER A 21 -20.34 -1.80 6.04
C SER A 21 -19.09 -1.98 6.91
N LEU A 22 -18.17 -1.02 6.85
CA LEU A 22 -16.95 -0.99 7.68
C LEU A 22 -17.01 0.24 8.62
N PRO A 23 -17.71 0.14 9.76
CA PRO A 23 -17.83 1.24 10.71
C PRO A 23 -16.45 1.68 11.21
N GLY A 24 -16.18 2.98 11.21
CA GLY A 24 -14.90 3.54 11.67
C GLY A 24 -13.80 3.59 10.60
N LEU A 25 -14.06 3.10 9.40
CA LEU A 25 -13.16 3.30 8.26
C LEU A 25 -13.68 4.45 7.38
N SER A 26 -12.86 5.47 7.17
CA SER A 26 -13.19 6.59 6.28
C SER A 26 -11.97 7.07 5.51
N VAL A 27 -12.25 7.80 4.43
CA VAL A 27 -11.23 8.47 3.63
C VAL A 27 -11.62 9.93 3.44
N THR A 28 -10.66 10.84 3.62
CA THR A 28 -10.85 12.27 3.46
C THR A 28 -10.20 12.76 2.18
N CYS A 29 -10.90 13.60 1.41
CA CYS A 29 -10.28 14.26 0.26
C CYS A 29 -9.31 15.34 0.69
N MET A 30 -8.05 15.20 0.29
CA MET A 30 -6.97 16.16 0.60
C MET A 30 -7.15 17.54 -0.05
N ARG A 31 -8.09 17.68 -1.00
CA ARG A 31 -8.37 18.94 -1.69
C ARG A 31 -9.58 19.67 -1.13
N CYS A 32 -10.71 18.98 -0.98
CA CYS A 32 -11.98 19.61 -0.59
C CYS A 32 -12.47 19.24 0.80
N GLY A 33 -11.72 18.43 1.56
CA GLY A 33 -12.04 18.02 2.92
C GLY A 33 -13.29 17.15 3.07
N THR A 34 -13.91 16.73 1.95
CA THR A 34 -15.09 15.87 2.01
C THR A 34 -14.69 14.47 2.46
N ILE A 35 -15.38 13.97 3.47
CA ILE A 35 -15.18 12.63 4.05
C ILE A 35 -16.12 11.65 3.37
N PHE A 36 -15.59 10.47 3.03
CA PHE A 36 -16.36 9.37 2.46
C PHE A 36 -16.19 8.13 3.34
N PRO A 37 -17.22 7.26 3.43
CA PRO A 37 -17.06 5.94 4.01
C PRO A 37 -15.96 5.15 3.30
N GLY A 38 -15.14 4.44 4.07
CA GLY A 38 -14.10 3.55 3.58
C GLY A 38 -14.61 2.17 3.16
N ASP A 39 -15.93 2.01 2.95
CA ASP A 39 -16.55 0.74 2.52
C ASP A 39 -16.57 0.55 0.99
N ARG A 40 -15.78 1.37 0.27
CA ARG A 40 -15.76 1.45 -1.20
C ARG A 40 -14.35 1.56 -1.74
N PRO A 41 -14.10 1.06 -2.96
CA PRO A 41 -12.79 1.12 -3.62
C PRO A 41 -12.53 2.51 -4.24
N LEU A 42 -12.70 3.59 -3.48
CA LEU A 42 -12.47 4.94 -3.99
C LEU A 42 -10.98 5.19 -4.20
N THR A 43 -10.60 5.58 -5.41
CA THR A 43 -9.22 5.95 -5.76
C THR A 43 -9.03 7.46 -5.95
N VAL A 44 -10.12 8.18 -6.16
CA VAL A 44 -10.17 9.65 -6.25
C VAL A 44 -11.48 10.15 -5.64
N CYS A 45 -11.49 11.41 -5.23
CA CYS A 45 -12.68 12.04 -4.68
C CYS A 45 -13.81 12.14 -5.73
N PRO A 46 -14.99 11.54 -5.48
CA PRO A 46 -16.14 11.64 -6.39
C PRO A 46 -16.64 13.07 -6.63
N LYS A 47 -16.35 13.99 -5.70
CA LYS A 47 -16.82 15.39 -5.76
C LYS A 47 -15.91 16.32 -6.56
N CYS A 48 -14.59 16.14 -6.49
CA CYS A 48 -13.63 17.09 -7.07
C CYS A 48 -12.42 16.47 -7.79
N GLY A 49 -12.35 15.13 -7.86
CA GLY A 49 -11.23 14.40 -8.48
C GLY A 49 -9.90 14.47 -7.73
N GLY A 50 -9.86 15.06 -6.53
CA GLY A 50 -8.67 15.11 -5.69
C GLY A 50 -8.27 13.76 -5.12
N LEU A 51 -7.04 13.65 -4.60
CA LEU A 51 -6.57 12.46 -3.89
C LEU A 51 -7.32 12.28 -2.56
N LEU A 52 -7.44 11.02 -2.15
CA LEU A 52 -8.03 10.61 -0.89
C LEU A 52 -6.91 10.16 0.04
N ASP A 53 -7.05 10.46 1.32
CA ASP A 53 -6.21 9.99 2.42
C ASP A 53 -7.04 9.12 3.36
N ALA A 54 -6.47 8.04 3.89
CA ALA A 54 -7.17 7.22 4.86
C ALA A 54 -7.13 7.88 6.24
N ASP A 55 -8.30 7.94 6.89
CA ASP A 55 -8.42 8.55 8.20
C ASP A 55 -8.00 7.55 9.29
N ILE A 56 -7.33 8.09 10.31
CA ILE A 56 -7.03 7.39 11.56
C ILE A 56 -7.37 8.30 12.74
N ASP A 57 -7.66 7.72 13.90
CA ASP A 57 -7.89 8.50 15.12
C ASP A 57 -6.56 8.95 15.74
N VAL A 58 -6.26 10.24 15.58
CA VAL A 58 -5.10 10.93 16.18
C VAL A 58 -5.48 11.77 17.39
N SER A 59 -6.71 11.68 17.88
CA SER A 59 -7.19 12.46 19.03
C SER A 59 -6.61 11.97 20.36
N GLN A 60 -6.24 10.68 20.41
CA GLN A 60 -5.69 10.05 21.61
C GLN A 60 -4.16 10.09 21.61
N ARG A 61 -3.59 10.40 22.77
CA ARG A 61 -2.14 10.30 22.99
C ARG A 61 -1.72 8.83 23.02
N LEU A 62 -0.61 8.52 22.37
CA LEU A 62 0.00 7.20 22.40
C LEU A 62 1.37 7.24 23.08
N THR A 63 1.71 6.18 23.78
CA THR A 63 3.05 5.92 24.31
C THR A 63 3.68 4.76 23.54
N PRO A 64 5.02 4.59 23.56
CA PRO A 64 5.69 3.42 22.98
C PRO A 64 5.08 2.07 23.38
N ASP A 65 4.58 1.96 24.61
CA ASP A 65 3.94 0.74 25.13
C ASP A 65 2.68 0.33 24.34
N ALA A 66 2.05 1.25 23.61
CA ALA A 66 0.92 0.95 22.73
C ALA A 66 1.28 -0.04 21.60
N PHE A 67 2.57 -0.16 21.27
CA PHE A 67 3.10 -1.04 20.22
C PHE A 67 3.94 -2.21 20.75
N ALA A 68 4.04 -2.34 22.09
CA ALA A 68 4.71 -3.48 22.70
C ALA A 68 4.10 -4.77 22.14
N ALA A 69 4.97 -5.69 21.71
CA ALA A 69 4.59 -6.88 20.97
C ALA A 69 3.48 -7.63 21.71
N ARG A 70 2.32 -7.75 21.09
CA ARG A 70 1.25 -8.65 21.54
C ARG A 70 1.63 -10.06 21.15
N VAL A 71 2.59 -10.63 21.86
CA VAL A 71 3.15 -11.97 21.60
C VAL A 71 2.00 -12.96 21.39
N GLY A 72 2.04 -13.70 20.28
CA GLY A 72 1.05 -14.74 19.97
C GLY A 72 -0.10 -14.32 19.04
N THR A 73 -0.11 -13.11 18.47
CA THR A 73 -1.08 -12.72 17.43
C THR A 73 -0.45 -12.64 16.03
N PRO A 74 -1.19 -12.92 14.94
CA PRO A 74 -0.68 -12.76 13.57
C PRO A 74 -0.14 -11.36 13.25
N GLU A 75 -0.72 -10.31 13.87
CA GLU A 75 -0.28 -8.92 13.70
C GLU A 75 1.09 -8.67 14.33
N ALA A 76 1.44 -9.39 15.39
CA ALA A 76 2.73 -9.22 16.06
C ALA A 76 3.91 -9.61 15.17
N PHE A 77 3.68 -10.44 14.16
CA PHE A 77 4.71 -10.85 13.19
C PHE A 77 4.84 -9.91 11.99
N SER A 78 3.92 -8.96 11.81
CA SER A 78 3.99 -7.94 10.75
C SER A 78 4.49 -6.62 11.31
N GLY A 79 5.52 -6.06 10.68
CA GLY A 79 6.00 -4.71 10.90
C GLY A 79 5.07 -3.61 10.40
N VAL A 80 3.93 -3.98 9.82
CA VAL A 80 2.82 -3.06 9.55
C VAL A 80 1.78 -3.20 10.65
N TRP A 81 1.16 -4.37 10.77
CA TRP A 81 -0.02 -4.56 11.63
C TRP A 81 0.25 -4.44 13.12
N ARG A 82 1.50 -4.59 13.58
CA ARG A 82 1.88 -4.26 14.96
C ARG A 82 1.67 -2.79 15.33
N PHE A 83 1.59 -1.90 14.34
CA PHE A 83 1.26 -0.48 14.51
C PHE A 83 -0.23 -0.18 14.29
N ALA A 84 -1.13 -1.17 14.50
CA ALA A 84 -2.57 -1.03 14.30
C ALA A 84 -3.22 0.26 14.87
N PRO A 85 -2.84 0.80 16.06
CA PRO A 85 -3.38 2.07 16.54
C PRO A 85 -3.13 3.27 15.63
N LEU A 86 -2.14 3.20 14.74
CA LEU A 86 -1.79 4.21 13.75
C LEU A 86 -2.16 3.78 12.32
N LEU A 87 -3.02 2.77 12.16
CA LEU A 87 -3.49 2.28 10.87
C LEU A 87 -5.01 2.42 10.75
N PRO A 88 -5.57 2.43 9.53
CA PRO A 88 -7.01 2.40 9.34
C PRO A 88 -7.62 1.16 9.99
N ALA A 89 -8.82 1.31 10.54
CA ALA A 89 -9.52 0.28 11.32
C ALA A 89 -10.09 -0.86 10.45
N ILE A 90 -9.22 -1.58 9.73
CA ILE A 90 -9.58 -2.78 8.96
C ILE A 90 -9.82 -3.94 9.93
N PRO A 91 -10.95 -4.66 9.84
CA PRO A 91 -11.21 -5.79 10.73
C PRO A 91 -10.17 -6.91 10.60
N ARG A 92 -9.83 -7.52 11.73
CA ARG A 92 -8.73 -8.48 11.88
C ARG A 92 -8.87 -9.69 10.97
N GLU A 93 -10.07 -10.20 10.79
CA GLU A 93 -10.40 -11.35 9.93
C GLU A 93 -10.11 -11.09 8.44
N HIS A 94 -10.02 -9.82 8.04
CA HIS A 94 -9.68 -9.41 6.68
C HIS A 94 -8.20 -9.07 6.50
N ILE A 95 -7.39 -9.08 7.56
CA ILE A 95 -5.95 -8.86 7.47
C ILE A 95 -5.31 -9.97 6.63
N VAL A 96 -4.56 -9.55 5.61
CA VAL A 96 -3.73 -10.38 4.74
C VAL A 96 -2.28 -9.94 4.96
N SER A 97 -1.49 -10.78 5.60
CA SER A 97 -0.09 -10.50 5.95
C SER A 97 0.80 -11.64 5.51
N ARG A 98 2.06 -11.31 5.18
CA ARG A 98 3.14 -12.26 4.92
C ARG A 98 4.32 -12.07 5.89
N GLY A 99 4.08 -11.38 7.00
CA GLY A 99 5.14 -10.98 7.94
C GLY A 99 6.04 -9.87 7.40
N GLU A 100 5.53 -9.05 6.47
CA GLU A 100 6.25 -7.89 5.95
C GLU A 100 6.58 -6.87 7.05
N GLY A 101 7.56 -6.03 6.76
CA GLY A 101 8.16 -5.14 7.74
C GLY A 101 9.10 -5.87 8.69
N ASN A 102 9.31 -5.28 9.86
CA ASN A 102 10.35 -5.69 10.81
C ASN A 102 11.72 -5.81 10.12
N THR A 103 11.97 -4.95 9.13
CA THR A 103 13.17 -5.00 8.31
C THR A 103 14.35 -4.46 9.10
N PRO A 104 15.58 -4.90 8.82
CA PRO A 104 16.75 -4.44 9.56
C PRO A 104 17.00 -2.92 9.42
N LEU A 105 17.42 -2.31 10.52
CA LEU A 105 18.04 -0.99 10.56
C LEU A 105 19.54 -1.19 10.82
N TYR A 106 20.34 -1.10 9.78
CA TYR A 106 21.79 -1.29 9.87
C TYR A 106 22.51 -0.01 10.25
N TRP A 107 23.60 -0.16 11.00
CA TRP A 107 24.57 0.88 11.25
C TRP A 107 25.90 0.40 10.70
N ASP A 108 26.57 1.24 9.91
CA ASP A 108 27.83 0.90 9.27
C ASP A 108 28.77 2.10 9.35
N ASP A 109 29.86 1.92 10.09
CA ASP A 109 30.85 2.97 10.32
C ASP A 109 31.63 3.33 9.06
N ARG A 110 31.81 2.39 8.12
CA ARG A 110 32.47 2.70 6.83
C ARG A 110 31.55 3.56 5.96
N LEU A 111 30.25 3.33 6.01
CA LEU A 111 29.28 4.19 5.31
C LEU A 111 29.17 5.56 5.98
N ALA A 112 29.24 5.63 7.31
CA ALA A 112 29.32 6.89 8.02
C ALA A 112 30.57 7.69 7.60
N GLU A 113 31.75 7.07 7.60
CA GLU A 113 33.02 7.67 7.16
C GLU A 113 32.93 8.16 5.71
N TYR A 114 32.44 7.31 4.79
CA TYR A 114 32.23 7.68 3.39
C TYR A 114 31.31 8.90 3.23
N ALA A 115 30.27 9.00 4.06
CA ALA A 115 29.35 10.12 4.07
C ALA A 115 29.88 11.37 4.83
N GLY A 116 31.09 11.32 5.39
CA GLY A 116 31.65 12.40 6.20
C GLY A 116 30.96 12.58 7.56
N LEU A 117 30.34 11.52 8.09
CA LEU A 117 29.65 11.48 9.37
C LEU A 117 30.46 10.68 10.40
N THR A 118 30.21 10.92 11.68
CA THR A 118 30.80 10.13 12.76
C THR A 118 30.13 8.75 12.88
N SER A 119 30.87 7.77 13.41
CA SER A 119 30.35 6.42 13.70
C SER A 119 29.00 6.45 14.43
N GLY A 120 28.09 5.55 14.04
CA GLY A 120 26.74 5.51 14.59
C GLY A 120 25.81 6.68 14.19
N ARG A 121 26.18 7.52 13.21
CA ARG A 121 25.31 8.59 12.68
C ARG A 121 24.75 8.33 11.28
N PHE A 122 25.05 7.18 10.69
CA PHE A 122 24.51 6.76 9.39
C PHE A 122 23.79 5.42 9.52
N GLY A 123 22.46 5.44 9.36
CA GLY A 123 21.61 4.25 9.45
C GLY A 123 20.93 3.92 8.12
N ILE A 124 20.80 2.64 7.80
CA ILE A 124 20.08 2.15 6.60
C ILE A 124 18.90 1.29 7.00
N LYS A 125 17.69 1.76 6.69
CA LYS A 125 16.47 0.96 6.80
C LYS A 125 16.26 0.14 5.53
N HIS A 126 16.60 -1.16 5.58
CA HIS A 126 16.70 -1.97 4.37
C HIS A 126 15.40 -2.69 4.00
N GLU A 127 14.56 -1.98 3.25
CA GLU A 127 13.25 -2.46 2.81
C GLU A 127 13.27 -3.58 1.75
N GLY A 128 14.45 -3.94 1.24
CA GLY A 128 14.62 -5.11 0.37
C GLY A 128 14.51 -6.46 1.09
N HIS A 129 14.40 -6.49 2.43
CA HIS A 129 14.19 -7.73 3.20
C HIS A 129 12.71 -8.11 3.36
N ASN A 130 11.81 -7.36 2.74
CA ASN A 130 10.40 -7.72 2.69
C ASN A 130 10.16 -8.97 1.81
N PRO A 131 9.02 -9.67 1.95
CA PRO A 131 8.75 -10.95 1.29
C PRO A 131 8.95 -10.99 -0.23
N THR A 132 8.68 -9.89 -0.94
CA THR A 132 8.88 -9.78 -2.39
C THR A 132 10.17 -9.05 -2.77
N GLY A 133 10.98 -8.67 -1.80
CA GLY A 133 12.21 -7.90 -1.99
C GLY A 133 11.98 -6.38 -2.10
N SER A 134 10.85 -5.87 -1.61
CA SER A 134 10.46 -4.47 -1.86
C SER A 134 9.58 -3.87 -0.75
N PHE A 135 9.78 -2.58 -0.46
CA PHE A 135 8.92 -1.79 0.44
C PHE A 135 7.44 -1.80 0.04
N LYS A 136 7.12 -2.14 -1.22
CA LYS A 136 5.75 -2.18 -1.74
C LYS A 136 4.84 -3.13 -0.96
N ASP A 137 5.43 -4.16 -0.34
CA ASP A 137 4.74 -5.14 0.48
C ASP A 137 3.99 -4.51 1.63
N ARG A 138 4.58 -3.49 2.26
CA ARG A 138 3.93 -2.77 3.36
C ARG A 138 2.64 -2.11 2.91
N GLY A 139 2.65 -1.41 1.78
CA GLY A 139 1.42 -0.81 1.28
C GLY A 139 0.42 -1.85 0.76
N MET A 140 0.93 -2.97 0.21
CA MET A 140 0.08 -4.00 -0.37
C MET A 140 -0.67 -4.80 0.68
N THR A 141 -0.05 -5.07 1.84
CA THR A 141 -0.71 -5.73 2.97
C THR A 141 -1.98 -4.97 3.38
N VAL A 142 -1.93 -3.64 3.51
CA VAL A 142 -3.08 -2.81 3.89
C VAL A 142 -4.09 -2.71 2.75
N GLY A 143 -3.61 -2.43 1.53
CA GLY A 143 -4.49 -2.27 0.36
C GLY A 143 -5.27 -3.54 0.02
N VAL A 144 -4.66 -4.72 0.14
CA VAL A 144 -5.31 -6.02 -0.11
C VAL A 144 -6.20 -6.43 1.06
N SER A 145 -5.82 -6.12 2.30
CA SER A 145 -6.70 -6.36 3.46
C SER A 145 -7.98 -5.54 3.36
N HIS A 146 -7.87 -4.27 2.95
CA HIS A 146 -9.04 -3.44 2.63
C HIS A 146 -9.86 -4.04 1.48
N ALA A 147 -9.23 -4.45 0.39
CA ALA A 147 -9.92 -5.09 -0.74
C ALA A 147 -10.70 -6.35 -0.31
N LYS A 148 -10.12 -7.19 0.55
CA LYS A 148 -10.78 -8.35 1.14
C LYS A 148 -11.95 -7.94 2.04
N ALA A 149 -11.79 -6.89 2.85
CA ALA A 149 -12.83 -6.39 3.75
C ALA A 149 -14.08 -5.87 3.02
N ILE A 150 -13.90 -5.25 1.86
CA ILE A 150 -15.03 -4.75 1.04
C ILE A 150 -15.55 -5.78 0.03
N GLY A 151 -15.04 -7.00 0.04
CA GLY A 151 -15.48 -8.09 -0.85
C GLY A 151 -15.09 -7.88 -2.32
N ALA A 152 -13.90 -7.33 -2.60
CA ALA A 152 -13.42 -7.15 -3.96
C ALA A 152 -13.29 -8.50 -4.70
N PRO A 153 -13.80 -8.61 -5.95
CA PRO A 153 -13.76 -9.87 -6.69
C PRO A 153 -12.37 -10.19 -7.27
N ALA A 154 -11.56 -9.18 -7.55
CA ALA A 154 -10.22 -9.30 -8.08
C ALA A 154 -9.39 -8.04 -7.78
N LEU A 155 -8.07 -8.17 -7.88
CA LEU A 155 -7.09 -7.10 -7.70
C LEU A 155 -6.46 -6.75 -9.04
N ALA A 156 -6.20 -5.47 -9.30
CA ALA A 156 -5.55 -5.07 -10.54
C ALA A 156 -4.57 -3.90 -10.41
N CYS A 157 -3.53 -3.91 -11.27
CA CYS A 157 -2.60 -2.80 -11.43
C CYS A 157 -2.06 -2.66 -12.86
N ALA A 158 -1.57 -1.45 -13.18
CA ALA A 158 -0.81 -1.18 -14.41
C ALA A 158 0.64 -0.91 -14.00
N SER A 159 1.41 -1.98 -13.83
CA SER A 159 2.82 -1.91 -13.42
C SER A 159 3.55 -3.16 -13.89
N THR A 160 4.83 -2.99 -14.19
CA THR A 160 5.69 -4.06 -14.69
C THR A 160 6.80 -4.43 -13.69
N GLY A 161 6.83 -3.78 -12.52
CA GLY A 161 7.89 -3.94 -11.51
C GLY A 161 7.32 -4.26 -10.13
N ASN A 162 8.01 -3.84 -9.07
CA ASN A 162 7.73 -4.27 -7.69
C ASN A 162 6.26 -4.11 -7.23
N THR A 163 5.49 -3.17 -7.81
CA THR A 163 4.05 -3.06 -7.48
C THR A 163 3.27 -4.29 -7.95
N SER A 164 3.51 -4.81 -9.16
CA SER A 164 2.78 -5.97 -9.69
C SER A 164 3.20 -7.26 -8.99
N ALA A 165 4.49 -7.40 -8.68
CA ALA A 165 4.99 -8.55 -7.92
C ALA A 165 4.42 -8.60 -6.50
N SER A 166 4.43 -7.46 -5.80
CA SER A 166 3.81 -7.33 -4.48
C SER A 166 2.30 -7.59 -4.55
N LEU A 167 1.59 -7.00 -5.53
CA LEU A 167 0.16 -7.23 -5.72
C LEU A 167 -0.15 -8.71 -5.90
N ALA A 168 0.55 -9.37 -6.82
CA ALA A 168 0.35 -10.79 -7.11
C ALA A 168 0.60 -11.65 -5.87
N SER A 169 1.67 -11.36 -5.11
CA SER A 169 2.01 -12.09 -3.89
C SER A 169 0.92 -12.02 -2.83
N TYR A 170 0.40 -10.81 -2.55
CA TYR A 170 -0.65 -10.62 -1.55
C TYR A 170 -2.03 -11.08 -2.05
N ALA A 171 -2.30 -10.96 -3.35
CA ALA A 171 -3.51 -11.51 -3.96
C ALA A 171 -3.58 -13.03 -3.80
N ALA A 172 -2.47 -13.73 -4.08
CA ALA A 172 -2.35 -15.18 -3.87
C ALA A 172 -2.58 -15.55 -2.40
N SER A 173 -1.98 -14.81 -1.45
CA SER A 173 -2.22 -15.00 -0.02
C SER A 173 -3.67 -14.72 0.42
N ALA A 174 -4.38 -13.85 -0.30
CA ALA A 174 -5.79 -13.53 -0.03
C ALA A 174 -6.77 -14.48 -0.73
N GLY A 175 -6.30 -15.35 -1.63
CA GLY A 175 -7.17 -16.16 -2.50
C GLY A 175 -7.92 -15.33 -3.54
N LEU A 176 -7.39 -14.16 -3.92
CA LEU A 176 -8.00 -13.25 -4.89
C LEU A 176 -7.28 -13.33 -6.25
N PRO A 177 -8.01 -13.30 -7.38
CA PRO A 177 -7.40 -13.14 -8.70
C PRO A 177 -6.62 -11.82 -8.81
N ALA A 178 -5.46 -11.86 -9.45
CA ALA A 178 -4.66 -10.67 -9.77
C ALA A 178 -4.54 -10.46 -11.28
N LEU A 179 -4.87 -9.26 -11.73
CA LEU A 179 -4.78 -8.83 -13.13
C LEU A 179 -3.73 -7.73 -13.29
N VAL A 180 -2.81 -7.91 -14.23
CA VAL A 180 -1.76 -6.95 -14.55
C VAL A 180 -1.86 -6.58 -16.01
N ILE A 181 -2.28 -5.33 -16.29
CA ILE A 181 -2.41 -4.83 -17.67
C ILE A 181 -1.19 -3.99 -18.01
N ILE A 182 -0.54 -4.33 -19.12
CA ILE A 182 0.72 -3.72 -19.54
C ILE A 182 0.78 -3.49 -21.06
N PRO A 183 1.52 -2.48 -21.53
CA PRO A 183 1.80 -2.31 -22.97
C PRO A 183 2.55 -3.51 -23.56
N GLU A 184 2.17 -3.91 -24.78
CA GLU A 184 2.87 -4.95 -25.54
C GLU A 184 4.32 -4.53 -25.90
N GLY A 185 5.23 -5.51 -25.97
CA GLY A 185 6.55 -5.38 -26.60
C GLY A 185 7.59 -4.55 -25.85
N ARG A 186 7.24 -3.89 -24.74
CA ARG A 186 8.16 -3.01 -23.99
C ARG A 186 8.74 -3.62 -22.71
N ILE A 187 8.41 -4.87 -22.39
CA ILE A 187 8.68 -5.47 -21.07
C ILE A 187 9.35 -6.83 -21.19
N SER A 188 10.49 -6.99 -20.52
CA SER A 188 11.19 -8.27 -20.47
C SER A 188 10.49 -9.27 -19.56
N ALA A 189 10.51 -10.55 -19.94
CA ALA A 189 9.99 -11.64 -19.12
C ALA A 189 10.58 -11.65 -17.70
N SER A 190 11.86 -11.30 -17.55
CA SER A 190 12.54 -11.24 -16.24
C SER A 190 11.88 -10.24 -15.28
N LYS A 191 11.37 -9.09 -15.77
CA LYS A 191 10.67 -8.10 -14.93
C LYS A 191 9.32 -8.62 -14.42
N LEU A 192 8.68 -9.50 -15.18
CA LEU A 192 7.38 -10.07 -14.86
C LEU A 192 7.47 -11.41 -14.15
N SER A 193 8.66 -12.02 -14.09
CA SER A 193 8.87 -13.38 -13.56
C SER A 193 8.22 -13.60 -12.20
N GLN A 194 8.47 -12.71 -11.23
CA GLN A 194 7.88 -12.79 -9.89
C GLN A 194 6.35 -12.58 -9.91
N THR A 195 5.85 -11.69 -10.77
CA THR A 195 4.41 -11.44 -10.94
C THR A 195 3.69 -12.70 -11.45
N ILE A 196 4.26 -13.34 -12.47
CA ILE A 196 3.72 -14.57 -13.07
C ILE A 196 3.87 -15.76 -12.10
N ALA A 197 5.00 -15.87 -11.40
CA ALA A 197 5.25 -16.94 -10.44
C ALA A 197 4.27 -16.93 -9.25
N PHE A 198 3.76 -15.75 -8.87
CA PHE A 198 2.69 -15.62 -7.88
C PHE A 198 1.28 -15.83 -8.46
N GLY A 199 1.16 -16.19 -9.74
CA GLY A 199 -0.11 -16.58 -10.36
C GLY A 199 -0.97 -15.43 -10.90
N ALA A 200 -0.41 -14.23 -11.08
CA ALA A 200 -1.16 -13.14 -11.69
C ALA A 200 -1.35 -13.35 -13.20
N THR A 201 -2.54 -13.03 -13.68
CA THR A 201 -2.85 -12.96 -15.11
C THR A 201 -2.28 -11.67 -15.68
N VAL A 202 -1.31 -11.79 -16.59
CA VAL A 202 -0.71 -10.65 -17.28
C VAL A 202 -1.34 -10.49 -18.65
N VAL A 203 -1.98 -9.35 -18.90
CA VAL A 203 -2.59 -9.00 -20.19
C VAL A 203 -1.74 -7.93 -20.85
N GLN A 204 -1.20 -8.26 -22.02
CA GLN A 204 -0.53 -7.29 -22.88
C GLN A 204 -1.56 -6.63 -23.79
N VAL A 205 -1.49 -5.31 -23.90
CA VAL A 205 -2.36 -4.51 -24.76
C VAL A 205 -1.54 -3.79 -25.81
N ASP A 206 -2.03 -3.79 -27.05
CA ASP A 206 -1.47 -2.98 -28.12
C ASP A 206 -1.80 -1.51 -27.87
N GLY A 207 -0.82 -0.78 -27.34
CA GLY A 207 -0.94 0.64 -26.99
C GLY A 207 0.10 1.08 -25.97
N ASP A 208 -0.11 2.27 -25.40
CA ASP A 208 0.79 2.87 -24.41
C ASP A 208 0.33 2.65 -22.96
N PHE A 209 1.13 3.18 -22.02
CA PHE A 209 0.83 3.09 -20.59
C PHE A 209 -0.50 3.78 -20.24
N ASP A 210 -0.85 4.86 -20.93
CA ASP A 210 -2.09 5.60 -20.69
C ASP A 210 -3.32 4.80 -21.13
N LEU A 211 -3.23 4.05 -22.22
CA LEU A 211 -4.26 3.08 -22.61
C LEU A 211 -4.44 2.00 -21.53
N ALA A 212 -3.35 1.38 -21.08
CA ALA A 212 -3.42 0.36 -20.02
C ALA A 212 -4.07 0.90 -18.74
N LEU A 213 -3.74 2.13 -18.33
CA LEU A 213 -4.35 2.78 -17.17
C LEU A 213 -5.82 3.12 -17.38
N ARG A 214 -6.22 3.57 -18.57
CA ARG A 214 -7.62 3.82 -18.93
C ARG A 214 -8.46 2.55 -18.86
N LEU A 215 -7.97 1.44 -19.44
CA LEU A 215 -8.66 0.15 -19.40
C LEU A 215 -8.88 -0.34 -17.97
N LEU A 216 -7.87 -0.20 -17.10
CA LEU A 216 -8.01 -0.54 -15.69
C LEU A 216 -9.06 0.31 -14.96
N ARG A 217 -9.12 1.62 -15.25
CA ARG A 217 -10.15 2.49 -14.67
C ARG A 217 -11.55 2.06 -15.10
N LEU A 218 -11.74 1.76 -16.38
CA LEU A 218 -13.02 1.26 -16.89
C LEU A 218 -13.42 -0.06 -16.21
N LEU A 219 -12.49 -1.00 -16.01
CA LEU A 219 -12.75 -2.25 -15.27
C LEU A 219 -13.05 -2.01 -13.80
N ALA A 220 -12.46 -0.98 -13.19
CA ALA A 220 -12.73 -0.63 -11.80
C ALA A 220 -14.12 0.01 -11.66
N ASP A 221 -14.54 0.81 -12.63
CA ASP A 221 -15.85 1.48 -12.65
C ASP A 221 -17.01 0.47 -12.77
N THR A 222 -16.79 -0.70 -13.39
CA THR A 222 -17.77 -1.80 -13.39
C THR A 222 -17.81 -2.57 -12.06
N GLY A 223 -16.85 -2.34 -11.16
CA GLY A 223 -16.68 -3.10 -9.92
C GLY A 223 -16.00 -4.46 -10.10
N ALA A 224 -15.50 -4.77 -11.30
CA ALA A 224 -14.86 -6.05 -11.59
C ALA A 224 -13.46 -6.20 -10.98
N VAL A 225 -12.78 -5.08 -10.66
CA VAL A 225 -11.45 -5.08 -10.06
C VAL A 225 -11.27 -3.98 -9.01
N TYR A 226 -10.45 -4.27 -8.01
CA TYR A 226 -9.92 -3.30 -7.06
C TYR A 226 -8.56 -2.78 -7.54
N LEU A 227 -8.42 -1.46 -7.70
CA LEU A 227 -7.18 -0.86 -8.15
C LEU A 227 -6.19 -0.64 -7.00
N ALA A 228 -5.10 -1.40 -7.03
CA ALA A 228 -4.01 -1.30 -6.06
C ALA A 228 -2.80 -0.50 -6.61
N ASN A 229 -3.07 0.52 -7.43
CA ASN A 229 -2.06 1.44 -7.96
C ASN A 229 -1.61 2.46 -6.91
N SER A 230 -0.72 3.40 -7.27
CA SER A 230 -0.16 4.39 -6.33
C SER A 230 -1.20 5.38 -5.78
N VAL A 231 -2.35 5.55 -6.44
CA VAL A 231 -3.45 6.44 -6.00
C VAL A 231 -4.35 5.81 -4.93
N ASN A 232 -4.10 4.54 -4.57
CA ASN A 232 -4.90 3.86 -3.57
C ASN A 232 -4.63 4.47 -2.17
N PRO A 233 -5.67 4.96 -1.46
CA PRO A 233 -5.49 5.70 -0.21
C PRO A 233 -4.95 4.83 0.94
N PHE A 234 -5.08 3.51 0.85
CA PHE A 234 -4.66 2.58 1.91
C PHE A 234 -3.21 2.12 1.77
N ARG A 235 -2.58 2.28 0.61
CA ARG A 235 -1.18 1.85 0.42
C ARG A 235 -0.17 2.73 1.16
N PRO A 236 -0.31 4.06 1.19
CA PRO A 236 0.54 4.91 2.03
C PRO A 236 0.50 4.52 3.51
N GLU A 237 -0.64 4.03 4.00
CA GLU A 237 -0.82 3.65 5.41
C GLU A 237 0.09 2.53 5.85
N GLY A 238 0.33 1.54 4.99
CA GLY A 238 1.34 0.53 5.28
C GLY A 238 2.77 1.07 5.12
N GLN A 239 3.02 1.87 4.07
CA GLN A 239 4.34 2.42 3.79
C GLN A 239 4.85 3.34 4.90
N LYS A 240 3.96 4.07 5.58
CA LYS A 240 4.31 4.99 6.66
C LYS A 240 4.91 4.26 7.86
N THR A 241 4.62 2.96 8.05
CA THR A 241 5.19 2.18 9.16
C THR A 241 6.70 1.97 9.06
N ILE A 242 7.31 2.23 7.89
CA ILE A 242 8.77 2.31 7.76
C ILE A 242 9.34 3.34 8.74
N VAL A 243 8.70 4.51 8.83
CA VAL A 243 9.11 5.58 9.74
C VAL A 243 8.89 5.17 11.19
N PHE A 244 7.78 4.51 11.50
CA PHE A 244 7.51 4.04 12.87
C PHE A 244 8.56 3.02 13.33
N GLU A 245 8.97 2.09 12.46
CA GLU A 245 10.06 1.16 12.79
C GLU A 245 11.42 1.85 12.91
N ILE A 246 11.69 2.92 12.13
CA ILE A 246 12.90 3.72 12.30
C ILE A 246 12.88 4.41 13.67
N LEU A 247 11.77 5.07 14.01
CA LEU A 247 11.62 5.76 15.30
C LEU A 247 11.75 4.77 16.45
N GLU A 248 11.06 3.64 16.39
CA GLU A 248 11.17 2.60 17.41
C GLU A 248 12.59 2.04 17.52
N GLY A 249 13.25 1.74 16.41
CA GLY A 249 14.64 1.26 16.40
C GLY A 249 15.64 2.28 16.98
N LEU A 250 15.26 3.55 17.04
CA LEU A 250 16.00 4.65 17.67
C LEU A 250 15.52 4.94 19.10
N GLY A 251 14.67 4.08 19.68
CA GLY A 251 14.08 4.33 21.01
C GLY A 251 13.18 5.56 21.04
N TRP A 252 12.45 5.82 19.95
CA TRP A 252 11.63 7.01 19.72
C TRP A 252 12.39 8.34 19.70
N ASN A 253 13.72 8.29 19.58
CA ASN A 253 14.53 9.46 19.32
C ASN A 253 14.48 9.83 17.84
N VAL A 254 13.98 11.03 17.55
CA VAL A 254 13.84 11.53 16.18
C VAL A 254 15.22 11.81 15.57
N PRO A 255 15.56 11.20 14.42
CA PRO A 255 16.82 11.49 13.74
C PRO A 255 16.85 12.92 13.19
N ASP A 256 18.02 13.44 12.86
CA ASP A 256 18.12 14.79 12.28
C ASP A 256 17.56 14.83 10.85
N VAL A 257 17.82 13.77 10.07
CA VAL A 257 17.44 13.64 8.67
C VAL A 257 16.95 12.23 8.37
N ILE A 258 15.90 12.12 7.56
CA ILE A 258 15.49 10.88 6.90
C ILE A 258 15.60 11.11 5.39
N ALA A 259 16.48 10.35 4.73
CA ALA A 259 16.66 10.41 3.29
C ALA A 259 16.04 9.18 2.61
N LEU A 260 15.35 9.38 1.49
CA LEU A 260 14.72 8.30 0.72
C LEU A 260 14.70 8.58 -0.78
N PRO A 261 14.75 7.54 -1.63
CA PRO A 261 14.60 7.70 -3.07
C PRO A 261 13.16 8.10 -3.46
N GLY A 262 13.04 9.10 -4.34
CA GLY A 262 11.79 9.67 -4.83
C GLY A 262 11.47 9.30 -6.26
N GLY A 263 10.81 8.15 -6.46
CA GLY A 263 10.25 7.75 -7.76
C GLY A 263 8.84 8.31 -7.97
N ASN A 264 7.83 7.54 -7.56
CA ASN A 264 6.42 7.95 -7.61
C ASN A 264 6.04 8.95 -6.49
N LEU A 265 6.95 9.22 -5.54
CA LEU A 265 6.75 10.11 -4.39
C LEU A 265 5.68 9.68 -3.36
N GLY A 266 4.94 8.59 -3.61
CA GLY A 266 4.02 8.02 -2.61
C GLY A 266 4.68 7.71 -1.26
N ASN A 267 5.92 7.20 -1.25
CA ASN A 267 6.66 6.99 0.00
C ASN A 267 7.00 8.30 0.70
N THR A 268 7.36 9.36 -0.03
CA THR A 268 7.62 10.67 0.56
C THR A 268 6.38 11.20 1.26
N ALA A 269 5.21 11.08 0.63
CA ALA A 269 3.93 11.45 1.24
C ALA A 269 3.63 10.58 2.48
N ALA A 270 3.82 9.25 2.39
CA ALA A 270 3.64 8.34 3.51
C ALA A 270 4.56 8.70 4.70
N PHE A 271 5.81 9.07 4.45
CA PHE A 271 6.76 9.46 5.49
C PHE A 271 6.32 10.76 6.17
N GLY A 272 5.89 11.75 5.40
CA GLY A 272 5.32 12.99 5.94
C GLY A 272 4.11 12.73 6.82
N LYS A 273 3.20 11.85 6.38
CA LYS A 273 2.02 11.43 7.14
C LYS A 273 2.41 10.75 8.45
N ALA A 274 3.30 9.75 8.42
CA ALA A 274 3.78 9.09 9.64
C ALA A 274 4.35 10.09 10.66
N LEU A 275 5.22 11.01 10.24
CA LEU A 275 5.82 11.98 11.16
C LEU A 275 4.78 12.95 11.73
N SER A 276 3.84 13.42 10.91
CA SER A 276 2.74 14.28 11.34
C SER A 276 1.86 13.57 12.37
N GLU A 277 1.46 12.34 12.10
CA GLU A 277 0.60 11.56 13.00
C GLU A 277 1.33 11.22 14.30
N ALA A 278 2.59 10.75 14.22
CA ALA A 278 3.42 10.48 15.40
C ALA A 278 3.59 11.72 16.29
N TYR A 279 3.73 12.90 15.69
CA TYR A 279 3.77 14.17 16.42
C TYR A 279 2.42 14.50 17.06
N GLN A 280 1.31 14.36 16.31
CA GLN A 280 -0.05 14.64 16.80
C GLN A 280 -0.44 13.75 17.98
N VAL A 281 -0.09 12.46 17.96
CA VAL A 281 -0.36 11.53 19.07
C VAL A 281 0.68 11.62 20.19
N GLY A 282 1.71 12.46 20.06
CA GLY A 282 2.70 12.73 21.10
C GLY A 282 3.82 11.69 21.25
N LEU A 283 4.03 10.81 20.26
CA LEU A 283 5.14 9.85 20.25
C LEU A 283 6.49 10.51 20.00
N ILE A 284 6.48 11.66 19.31
CA ILE A 284 7.68 12.46 19.03
C ILE A 284 7.42 13.94 19.34
N THR A 285 8.47 14.67 19.68
CA THR A 285 8.40 16.09 20.09
C THR A 285 8.93 17.06 19.04
N LYS A 286 9.53 16.55 17.97
CA LYS A 286 10.08 17.34 16.85
C LYS A 286 9.95 16.56 15.55
N LEU A 287 9.99 17.27 14.42
CA LEU A 287 10.00 16.67 13.09
C LEU A 287 11.43 16.63 12.53
N PRO A 288 11.87 15.51 11.93
CA PRO A 288 13.14 15.43 11.20
C PRO A 288 13.03 16.17 9.86
N ARG A 289 14.16 16.46 9.23
CA ARG A 289 14.18 16.87 7.82
C ARG A 289 13.99 15.65 6.93
N ILE A 290 13.07 15.73 5.95
CA ILE A 290 12.97 14.72 4.89
C ILE A 290 13.78 15.19 3.68
N VAL A 291 14.63 14.31 3.15
CA VAL A 291 15.36 14.51 1.89
C VAL A 291 14.88 13.48 0.88
N THR A 292 14.17 13.94 -0.14
CA THR A 292 13.75 13.08 -1.27
C THR A 292 14.77 13.16 -2.38
N VAL A 293 15.39 12.03 -2.74
CA VAL A 293 16.46 11.96 -3.73
C VAL A 293 15.90 11.45 -5.06
N GLN A 294 15.97 12.27 -6.11
CA GLN A 294 15.53 11.90 -7.46
C GLN A 294 16.73 11.71 -8.40
N ALA A 295 16.58 10.84 -9.41
CA ALA A 295 17.58 10.73 -10.47
C ALA A 295 17.53 11.98 -11.36
N ALA A 296 18.68 12.50 -11.79
CA ALA A 296 18.76 13.74 -12.57
C ALA A 296 17.88 13.75 -13.83
N GLY A 297 17.71 12.60 -14.50
CA GLY A 297 16.83 12.45 -15.67
C GLY A 297 15.34 12.29 -15.36
N ALA A 298 14.95 12.26 -14.08
CA ALA A 298 13.58 12.03 -13.62
C ALA A 298 13.30 12.81 -12.33
N ALA A 299 13.63 14.10 -12.31
CA ALA A 299 13.55 14.97 -11.14
C ALA A 299 12.59 16.17 -11.33
N PRO A 300 11.28 15.94 -11.55
CA PRO A 300 10.33 17.04 -11.77
C PRO A 300 10.06 17.90 -10.52
N PHE A 301 10.60 17.54 -9.35
CA PHE A 301 10.44 18.27 -8.08
C PHE A 301 11.76 18.74 -7.46
N ALA A 302 12.90 18.56 -8.15
CA ALA A 302 14.22 19.00 -7.68
C ALA A 302 14.53 20.45 -8.08
#